data_AF-A0A7Y9DWW4-F1
#
_entry.id   AF-A0A7Y9DWW4-F1
#
_cell.length_a   1.000
_cell.length_b   1.000
_cell.length_c   1.000
_cell.angle_alpha   90.00
_cell.angle_beta   90.00
_cell.angle_gamma   90.00
#
_symmetry.space_group_name_H-M   'P 1'
#
loop_
_entity.id
_entity.type
_entity.pdbx_description
1 polymer ?
#
loop_
_entity_poly.entity_id
_entity_poly.type
_entity_poly.pdbx_seq_one_letter_code
_entity_poly.pdbx_strand_id
1 'polypeptide(L)'
;MLSTSPPRSVVVAALVCAGEGIALFVTGAVLLVVEGTPQVWAFVLLLGLGIGAAGVALARGTRGARGPVVVAQLIGLGVAFYAGVTSGRPDLGAPIAVLCLGVLAGVLTRAGRDWAEQ
;
A
#
# COMPACT_ATOMS: atom_id res chain seq x y z
N MET A 1 17.99 4.43 -25.12
CA MET A 1 16.76 5.22 -24.89
C MET A 1 16.20 4.81 -23.55
N LEU A 2 16.36 5.64 -22.52
CA LEU A 2 15.79 5.37 -21.19
C LEU A 2 14.28 5.58 -21.28
N SER A 3 13.50 4.52 -21.07
CA SER A 3 12.04 4.59 -21.10
C SER A 3 11.56 5.48 -19.94
N THR A 4 10.86 6.57 -20.26
CA THR A 4 10.15 7.40 -19.27
C THR A 4 9.04 6.63 -18.54
N SER A 5 8.54 5.57 -19.15
CA SER A 5 7.48 4.73 -18.59
C SER A 5 8.01 3.84 -17.46
N PRO A 6 7.28 3.73 -16.33
CA PRO A 6 7.68 2.89 -15.21
C PRO A 6 7.77 1.40 -15.61
N PRO A 7 8.71 0.63 -15.04
CA PRO A 7 8.80 -0.80 -15.25
C PRO A 7 7.50 -1.51 -14.84
N ARG A 8 7.13 -2.59 -15.55
CA ARG A 8 5.91 -3.37 -15.26
C ARG A 8 5.82 -3.84 -13.80
N SER A 9 6.95 -4.24 -13.20
CA SER A 9 7.01 -4.63 -11.79
C SER A 9 6.56 -3.51 -10.84
N VAL A 10 6.97 -2.27 -11.13
CA VAL A 10 6.57 -1.08 -10.37
C VAL A 10 5.09 -0.79 -10.59
N VAL A 11 4.60 -0.88 -11.82
CA VAL A 11 3.18 -0.63 -12.14
C VAL A 11 2.28 -1.63 -11.42
N VAL A 12 2.58 -2.92 -11.50
CA VAL A 12 1.78 -3.97 -10.84
C VAL A 12 1.79 -3.76 -9.33
N ALA A 13 2.96 -3.54 -8.72
CA ALA A 13 3.07 -3.26 -7.29
C ALA A 13 2.30 -1.98 -6.87
N ALA A 14 2.37 -0.93 -7.69
CA ALA A 14 1.65 0.31 -7.46
C ALA A 14 0.12 0.14 -7.54
N LEU A 15 -0.37 -0.69 -8.47
CA LEU A 15 -1.79 -1.01 -8.58
C LEU A 15 -2.28 -1.88 -7.41
N VAL A 16 -1.47 -2.82 -6.93
CA VAL A 16 -1.79 -3.60 -5.72
C VAL A 16 -1.89 -2.67 -4.51
N CYS A 17 -0.91 -1.78 -4.31
CA CYS A 17 -0.94 -0.76 -3.27
C CYS A 17 -2.16 0.17 -3.40
N ALA A 18 -2.53 0.55 -4.62
CA ALA A 18 -3.75 1.33 -4.84
C ALA A 18 -5.01 0.57 -4.42
N GLY A 19 -5.08 -0.74 -4.71
CA GLY A 19 -6.15 -1.62 -4.26
C GLY A 19 -6.27 -1.72 -2.73
N GLU A 20 -5.15 -1.82 -2.03
CA GLU A 20 -5.10 -1.80 -0.56
C GLU A 20 -5.65 -0.49 0.01
N GLY A 21 -5.23 0.65 -0.57
CA GLY A 21 -5.73 1.96 -0.20
C GLY A 21 -7.24 2.09 -0.40
N ILE A 22 -7.78 1.59 -1.52
CA ILE A 22 -9.22 1.55 -1.78
C ILE A 22 -9.94 0.67 -0.76
N ALA A 23 -9.42 -0.52 -0.47
CA ALA A 23 -10.02 -1.42 0.52
C ALA A 23 -10.08 -0.77 1.92
N LEU A 24 -9.00 -0.10 2.34
CA LEU A 24 -8.96 0.65 3.60
C LEU A 24 -9.92 1.83 3.60
N PHE A 25 -9.98 2.59 2.50
CA PHE A 25 -10.90 3.71 2.35
C PHE A 25 -12.37 3.27 2.50
N VAL A 26 -12.76 2.22 1.78
CA VAL A 26 -14.12 1.68 1.82
C VAL A 26 -14.43 1.13 3.21
N THR A 27 -13.51 0.39 3.82
CA THR A 27 -13.68 -0.15 5.18
C THR A 27 -13.87 0.97 6.19
N GLY A 28 -13.00 2.00 6.16
CA GLY A 28 -13.11 3.17 7.03
C GLY A 28 -14.43 3.91 6.82
N ALA A 29 -14.88 4.09 5.58
CA ALA A 29 -16.16 4.74 5.28
C ALA A 29 -17.36 3.96 5.82
N VAL A 30 -17.38 2.63 5.67
CA VAL A 30 -18.45 1.79 6.21
C VAL A 30 -18.46 1.83 7.73
N LEU A 31 -17.30 1.66 8.38
CA LEU A 31 -17.23 1.61 9.84
C LEU A 31 -17.48 2.98 10.49
N LEU A 32 -17.21 4.09 9.79
CA LEU A 32 -17.59 5.42 10.24
C LEU A 32 -19.12 5.60 10.34
N VAL A 33 -19.89 4.88 9.53
CA VAL A 33 -21.36 4.90 9.56
C VAL A 33 -21.92 3.87 10.56
N VAL A 34 -21.26 2.72 10.71
CA VAL A 34 -21.78 1.59 11.48
C VAL A 34 -21.34 1.59 12.95
N GLU A 35 -20.18 2.17 13.27
CA GLU A 35 -19.63 2.16 14.63
C GLU A 35 -19.63 3.52 15.33
N GLY A 36 -19.59 3.51 16.67
CA GLY A 36 -19.62 4.70 17.53
C GLY A 36 -18.27 5.40 17.74
N THR A 37 -17.24 5.08 16.97
CA THR A 37 -15.86 5.57 17.14
C THR A 37 -15.38 6.35 15.91
N PRO A 38 -16.00 7.51 15.59
CA PRO A 38 -15.81 8.19 14.31
C PRO A 38 -14.37 8.64 14.06
N GLN A 39 -13.58 8.92 15.10
CA GLN A 39 -12.21 9.40 14.97
C GLN A 39 -11.27 8.33 14.39
N VAL A 40 -11.41 7.08 14.86
CA VAL A 40 -10.57 5.95 14.39
C VAL A 40 -10.89 5.66 12.93
N TRP A 41 -12.18 5.55 12.59
CA TRP A 41 -12.60 5.20 11.24
C TRP A 41 -12.39 6.33 10.23
N ALA A 42 -12.46 7.60 10.66
CA ALA A 42 -12.07 8.74 9.84
C ALA A 42 -10.57 8.70 9.51
N PHE A 43 -9.72 8.34 10.49
CA PHE A 43 -8.29 8.16 10.25
C PHE A 43 -8.02 7.02 9.25
N VAL A 44 -8.66 5.86 9.43
CA VAL A 44 -8.51 4.72 8.50
C VAL A 44 -8.93 5.09 7.08
N LEU A 45 -10.04 5.82 6.94
CA LEU A 45 -10.53 6.32 5.65
C LEU A 45 -9.48 7.23 4.99
N LEU A 46 -8.97 8.23 5.72
CA LEU A 46 -7.97 9.17 5.19
C LEU A 46 -6.65 8.47 4.86
N LEU A 47 -6.23 7.51 5.68
CA LEU A 47 -5.04 6.69 5.43
C LEU A 47 -5.21 5.89 4.14
N GLY A 48 -6.36 5.22 3.96
CA GLY A 48 -6.69 4.50 2.74
C GLY A 48 -6.66 5.40 1.50
N LEU A 49 -7.22 6.60 1.60
CA LEU A 49 -7.16 7.60 0.52
C LEU A 49 -5.73 7.97 0.15
N GLY A 50 -4.87 8.22 1.15
CA GLY A 50 -3.46 8.57 0.93
C GLY A 50 -2.66 7.45 0.28
N ILE A 51 -2.81 6.22 0.77
CA ILE A 51 -2.16 5.03 0.20
C ILE A 51 -2.63 4.80 -1.23
N GLY A 52 -3.95 4.89 -1.46
CA GLY A 52 -4.57 4.75 -2.78
C GLY A 52 -4.02 5.77 -3.77
N ALA A 53 -3.98 7.05 -3.37
CA ALA A 53 -3.45 8.13 -4.18
C ALA A 53 -1.95 7.93 -4.51
N ALA A 54 -1.14 7.50 -3.54
CA ALA A 54 0.28 7.20 -3.75
C ALA A 54 0.48 6.05 -4.75
N GLY A 55 -0.30 4.97 -4.63
CA GLY A 55 -0.29 3.85 -5.58
C GLY A 55 -0.66 4.30 -7.00
N VAL A 56 -1.75 5.06 -7.16
CA VAL A 56 -2.16 5.60 -8.46
C VAL A 56 -1.11 6.55 -9.06
N ALA A 57 -0.54 7.44 -8.24
CA ALA A 57 0.52 8.36 -8.69
C ALA A 57 1.77 7.58 -9.15
N LEU A 58 2.19 6.57 -8.40
CA LEU A 58 3.34 5.74 -8.77
C LEU A 58 3.06 4.95 -10.07
N ALA A 59 1.84 4.40 -10.23
CA ALA A 59 1.44 3.70 -11.45
C ALA A 59 1.43 4.62 -12.68
N ARG A 60 1.15 5.92 -12.49
CA ARG A 60 1.22 6.96 -13.52
C ARG A 60 2.64 7.48 -13.79
N GLY A 61 3.65 6.96 -13.10
CA GLY A 61 5.06 7.32 -13.32
C GLY A 61 5.59 8.44 -12.42
N THR A 62 4.84 8.87 -11.39
CA THR A 62 5.36 9.82 -10.41
C THR A 62 6.40 9.15 -9.50
N ARG A 63 7.69 9.36 -9.78
CA ARG A 63 8.81 8.76 -9.04
C ARG A 63 8.79 9.05 -7.53
N GLY A 64 8.42 10.28 -7.14
CA GLY A 64 8.23 10.67 -5.74
C GLY A 64 7.16 9.85 -5.00
N ALA A 65 6.24 9.23 -5.76
CA ALA A 65 5.30 8.18 -5.37
C ALA A 65 5.90 7.06 -4.51
N ARG A 66 7.15 6.71 -4.82
CA ARG A 66 7.83 5.51 -4.34
C ARG A 66 8.06 5.51 -2.83
N GLY A 67 8.47 6.65 -2.27
CA GLY A 67 8.71 6.78 -0.82
C GLY A 67 7.46 6.46 0.00
N PRO A 68 6.34 7.16 -0.22
CA PRO A 68 5.07 6.88 0.44
C PRO A 68 4.59 5.43 0.29
N VAL A 69 4.74 4.83 -0.90
CA VAL A 69 4.38 3.42 -1.13
C VAL A 69 5.25 2.50 -0.26
N VAL A 70 6.57 2.67 -0.24
CA VAL A 70 7.45 1.84 0.61
C VAL A 70 7.10 2.00 2.09
N VAL A 71 6.88 3.23 2.57
CA VAL A 71 6.49 3.49 3.96
C VAL A 71 5.17 2.81 4.30
N ALA A 72 4.15 2.91 3.43
CA ALA A 72 2.87 2.25 3.64
C ALA A 72 3.02 0.73 3.79
N GLN A 73 3.85 0.10 2.97
CA GLN A 73 4.09 -1.35 3.05
C GLN A 73 4.87 -1.76 4.31
N LEU A 74 5.84 -0.95 4.76
CA LEU A 74 6.55 -1.21 6.01
C LEU A 74 5.62 -1.11 7.24
N ILE A 75 4.72 -0.12 7.25
CA ILE A 75 3.65 -0.03 8.26
C ILE A 75 2.73 -1.24 8.15
N GLY A 76 2.34 -1.62 6.93
CA GLY A 76 1.53 -2.81 6.65
C GLY A 76 2.14 -4.11 7.19
N LEU A 77 3.46 -4.28 7.13
CA LEU A 77 4.15 -5.41 7.76
C LEU A 77 4.02 -5.41 9.29
N GLY A 78 4.08 -4.23 9.93
CA GLY A 78 3.81 -4.11 11.35
C GLY A 78 2.37 -4.50 11.71
N VAL A 79 1.40 -4.07 10.88
CA VAL A 79 -0.01 -4.46 11.01
C VAL A 79 -0.19 -5.98 10.81
N ALA A 80 0.48 -6.56 9.81
CA ALA A 80 0.44 -7.99 9.54
C ALA A 80 0.99 -8.82 10.70
N PHE A 81 2.12 -8.39 11.28
CA PHE A 81 2.70 -9.03 12.46
C PHE A 81 1.74 -8.95 13.65
N TYR A 82 1.16 -7.78 13.91
CA TYR A 82 0.19 -7.60 14.99
C TYR A 82 -1.05 -8.49 14.78
N ALA A 83 -1.65 -8.47 13.60
CA ALA A 83 -2.81 -9.31 13.29
C ALA A 83 -2.50 -10.81 13.44
N GLY A 84 -1.38 -11.26 12.89
CA GLY A 84 -1.01 -12.68 12.87
C GLY A 84 -0.58 -13.22 14.23
N VAL A 85 0.22 -12.46 14.97
CA VAL A 85 0.89 -12.93 16.19
C VAL A 85 0.17 -12.45 17.45
N THR A 86 -0.06 -11.14 17.59
CA THR A 86 -0.60 -10.59 18.85
C THR A 86 -2.12 -10.73 18.93
N SER A 87 -2.81 -10.61 17.80
CA SER A 87 -4.28 -10.74 17.73
C SER A 87 -4.74 -12.19 17.50
N GLY A 88 -3.81 -13.12 17.30
CA GLY A 88 -4.12 -14.54 17.06
C GLY A 88 -4.87 -14.81 15.75
N ARG A 89 -4.75 -13.92 14.76
CA ARG A 89 -5.42 -14.02 13.45
C ARG A 89 -4.43 -14.26 12.31
N PRO A 90 -3.77 -15.43 12.24
CA PRO A 90 -2.82 -15.74 11.18
C PRO A 90 -3.48 -15.79 9.79
N ASP A 91 -4.78 -16.09 9.75
CA ASP A 91 -5.64 -16.04 8.56
C ASP A 91 -5.68 -14.65 7.91
N LEU A 92 -5.50 -13.58 8.70
CA LEU A 92 -5.41 -12.21 8.21
C LEU A 92 -3.96 -11.74 8.10
N GLY A 93 -3.13 -12.02 9.11
CA GLY A 93 -1.74 -11.56 9.15
C GLY A 93 -0.88 -12.08 7.99
N ALA A 94 -0.98 -13.37 7.66
CA ALA A 94 -0.14 -13.96 6.61
C ALA A 94 -0.47 -13.42 5.20
N PRO A 95 -1.73 -13.30 4.76
CA PRO A 95 -2.04 -12.67 3.47
C PRO A 95 -1.58 -11.22 3.37
N ILE A 96 -1.74 -10.42 4.43
CA ILE A 96 -1.27 -9.02 4.45
C ILE A 96 0.25 -8.98 4.32
N ALA A 97 0.98 -9.81 5.05
CA ALA A 97 2.44 -9.87 4.96
C ALA A 97 2.91 -10.22 3.53
N VAL A 98 2.27 -11.20 2.88
CA VAL A 98 2.59 -11.60 1.50
C VAL A 98 2.35 -10.45 0.51
N LEU A 99 1.23 -9.74 0.64
CA LEU A 99 0.93 -8.58 -0.21
C LEU A 99 1.99 -7.48 -0.02
N CYS A 100 2.30 -7.12 1.22
CA CYS A 100 3.29 -6.08 1.50
C CYS A 100 4.68 -6.44 0.97
N LEU A 101 5.13 -7.69 1.19
CA LEU A 101 6.40 -8.17 0.65
C LEU A 101 6.40 -8.19 -0.88
N GLY A 102 5.29 -8.57 -1.51
CA GLY A 102 5.14 -8.57 -2.96
C GLY A 102 5.25 -7.16 -3.56
N VAL A 103 4.58 -6.17 -2.96
CA VAL A 103 4.67 -4.77 -3.37
C VAL A 103 6.09 -4.25 -3.20
N LEU A 104 6.72 -4.49 -2.05
CA LEU A 104 8.11 -4.11 -1.80
C LEU A 104 9.05 -4.74 -2.82
N ALA A 105 8.92 -6.05 -3.08
CA ALA A 105 9.74 -6.74 -4.07
C ALA A 105 9.59 -6.12 -5.46
N GLY A 106 8.37 -5.78 -5.89
CA GLY A 106 8.11 -5.12 -7.17
C GLY A 106 8.74 -3.74 -7.29
N VAL A 107 8.61 -2.91 -6.25
CA VAL A 107 9.12 -1.52 -6.20
C VAL A 107 10.63 -1.44 -5.97
N LEU A 108 11.23 -2.46 -5.35
CA LEU A 108 12.65 -2.55 -5.05
C LEU A 108 13.44 -3.37 -6.07
N THR A 109 12.81 -3.82 -7.16
CA THR A 109 13.51 -4.42 -8.30
C THR A 109 14.64 -3.51 -8.82
N ARG A 110 15.70 -4.09 -9.41
CA ARG A 110 16.80 -3.31 -10.03
C ARG A 110 16.26 -2.27 -11.01
N ALA A 111 15.41 -2.70 -11.94
CA ALA A 111 14.75 -1.81 -12.90
C ALA A 111 13.95 -0.68 -12.22
N GLY A 112 13.27 -0.98 -11.12
CA GLY A 112 12.52 0.02 -10.36
C GLY A 112 13.41 1.05 -9.65
N ARG A 113 14.58 0.64 -9.15
CA ARG A 113 15.58 1.55 -8.56
C ARG A 113 16.22 2.42 -9.62
N ASP A 114 16.71 1.80 -10.70
CA ASP A 114 17.36 2.51 -11.80
C ASP A 114 16.41 3.53 -12.45
N TRP A 115 15.11 3.23 -12.55
CA TRP A 115 14.09 4.17 -13.05
C TRP A 115 13.82 5.34 -12.09
N ALA A 116 13.92 5.11 -10.78
CA ALA A 116 13.66 6.12 -9.77
C ALA A 116 14.83 7.11 -9.60
N GLU A 117 16.05 6.70 -9.95
CA GLU A 117 17.30 7.48 -9.84
C GLU A 117 17.62 8.30 -11.11
N GLN A 118 16.77 8.19 -12.15
CA GLN A 118 16.80 9.02 -13.37
C GLN A 118 16.03 10.33 -13.19
#